data_AF-A0A143H928-F1
#
_entry.id   AF-A0A143H928-F1
#
_cell.length_a   1.000
_cell.length_b   1.000
_cell.length_c   1.000
_cell.angle_alpha   90.00
_cell.angle_beta   90.00
_cell.angle_gamma   90.00
#
_symmetry.space_group_name_H-M   'P 1'
#
loop_
_entity.id
_entity.type
_entity.pdbx_description
1 polymer ?
#
loop_
_entity_poly.entity_id
_entity_poly.type
_entity_poly.pdbx_seq_one_letter_code
_entity_poly.pdbx_strand_id
1 'polypeptide(L)'
;MEEIFVKEWFSKQLRQIFHVYPQASNIAIEVIDLNHPVLEQYMQLIQKKWRLRLATSAFVCIYHDAKDNQWEATFICKKNSVLFELWKKNDEVIAYETYK
;
A
#
# COMPACT_ATOMS: atom_id res chain seq x y z
N MET A 1 9.92 8.82 9.34
CA MET A 1 9.97 7.34 9.38
C MET A 1 8.98 6.84 8.33
N GLU A 2 9.32 5.83 7.52
CA GLU A 2 8.56 5.48 6.31
C GLU A 2 7.07 5.18 6.58
N GLU A 3 6.72 4.67 7.76
CA GLU A 3 5.33 4.46 8.19
C GLU A 3 4.46 5.73 8.18
N ILE A 4 5.00 6.87 8.64
CA ILE A 4 4.26 8.15 8.66
C ILE A 4 3.97 8.57 7.22
N PHE A 5 4.98 8.50 6.35
CA PHE A 5 4.84 8.79 4.93
C PHE A 5 3.80 7.90 4.26
N VAL A 6 3.81 6.59 4.56
CA VAL A 6 2.85 5.63 4.01
C VAL A 6 1.43 5.95 4.46
N LYS A 7 1.20 6.25 5.74
CA LYS A 7 -0.13 6.64 6.22
C LYS A 7 -0.65 7.92 5.57
N GLU A 8 0.22 8.91 5.38
CA GLU A 8 -0.11 10.15 4.68
C GLU A 8 -0.44 9.89 3.20
N TRP A 9 0.37 9.07 2.52
CA TRP A 9 0.14 8.68 1.14
C TRP A 9 -1.19 7.94 0.98
N PHE A 10 -1.42 6.91 1.79
CA PHE A 10 -2.67 6.14 1.81
C PHE A 10 -3.89 7.04 2.02
N SER A 11 -3.83 7.93 3.03
CA SER A 11 -4.90 8.89 3.32
C SER A 11 -5.17 9.82 2.14
N LYS A 12 -4.11 10.29 1.47
CA LYS A 12 -4.21 11.18 0.32
C LYS A 12 -4.87 10.46 -0.87
N GLN A 13 -4.44 9.24 -1.20
CA GLN A 13 -4.99 8.48 -2.31
C GLN A 13 -6.46 8.08 -2.08
N LEU A 14 -6.81 7.66 -0.86
CA LEU A 14 -8.21 7.42 -0.48
C LEU A 14 -9.10 8.64 -0.73
N ARG A 15 -8.62 9.84 -0.38
CA ARG A 15 -9.38 11.09 -0.58
C ARG A 15 -9.48 11.49 -2.05
N GLN A 16 -8.38 11.38 -2.79
CA GLN A 16 -8.27 11.92 -4.14
C GLN A 16 -8.86 11.01 -5.21
N ILE A 17 -8.66 9.69 -5.09
CA ILE A 17 -9.10 8.71 -6.08
C ILE A 17 -10.45 8.11 -5.68
N PHE A 18 -10.59 7.73 -4.41
CA PHE A 18 -11.75 6.95 -3.95
C PHE A 18 -12.80 7.78 -3.20
N HIS A 19 -12.54 9.08 -2.98
CA HIS A 19 -13.40 9.99 -2.22
C HIS A 19 -13.77 9.48 -0.81
N VAL A 20 -12.83 8.79 -0.17
CA VAL A 20 -12.92 8.28 1.21
C VAL A 20 -12.05 9.15 2.12
N TYR A 21 -12.57 9.55 3.27
CA TYR A 21 -11.92 10.53 4.16
C TYR A 21 -11.51 9.90 5.49
N PRO A 22 -10.41 9.12 5.53
CA PRO A 22 -9.95 8.51 6.76
C PRO A 22 -9.40 9.55 7.74
N GLN A 23 -9.62 9.30 9.03
CA GLN A 23 -8.86 9.91 10.12
C GLN A 23 -7.59 9.09 10.35
N ALA A 24 -6.46 9.76 10.58
CA ALA A 24 -5.16 9.09 10.69
C ALA A 24 -5.09 8.06 11.83
N SER A 25 -5.84 8.27 12.91
CA SER A 25 -5.97 7.35 14.04
C SER A 25 -6.60 6.01 13.68
N ASN A 26 -7.38 5.96 12.59
CA ASN A 26 -8.18 4.80 12.20
C ASN A 26 -7.49 3.94 11.14
N ILE A 27 -6.25 4.31 10.78
CA ILE A 27 -5.43 3.57 9.81
C ILE A 27 -4.49 2.65 10.58
N ALA A 28 -4.78 1.35 10.51
CA ALA A 28 -3.86 0.32 10.97
C ALA A 28 -2.71 0.18 9.96
N ILE A 29 -1.51 -0.10 10.47
CA ILE A 29 -0.33 -0.36 9.63
C ILE A 29 0.35 -1.63 10.12
N GLU A 30 0.74 -2.46 9.17
CA GLU A 30 1.54 -3.66 9.39
C GLU A 30 2.75 -3.62 8.45
N VAL A 31 3.88 -4.18 8.88
CA VAL A 31 5.09 -4.31 8.08
C VAL A 31 5.29 -5.79 7.76
N ILE A 32 5.37 -6.11 6.47
CA ILE A 32 5.53 -7.48 5.97
C ILE A 32 6.80 -7.60 5.13
N ASP A 33 7.34 -8.82 5.05
CA ASP A 33 8.46 -9.14 4.16
C ASP A 33 8.05 -9.09 2.69
N LEU A 34 9.01 -8.79 1.80
CA LEU A 34 8.77 -8.80 0.35
C LEU A 34 8.45 -10.19 -0.23
N ASN A 35 8.70 -11.25 0.54
CA ASN A 35 8.34 -12.62 0.16
C ASN A 35 6.91 -13.01 0.61
N HIS A 36 6.13 -12.07 1.16
CA HIS A 36 4.78 -12.35 1.63
C HIS A 36 3.86 -12.79 0.47
N PRO A 37 2.99 -13.81 0.64
CA PRO A 37 2.15 -14.36 -0.43
C PRO A 37 1.31 -13.33 -1.19
N VAL A 38 0.88 -12.26 -0.52
CA VAL A 38 0.11 -11.17 -1.14
C VAL A 38 0.83 -10.50 -2.30
N LEU A 39 2.18 -10.50 -2.27
CA LEU A 39 3.03 -9.89 -3.27
C LEU A 39 3.49 -10.89 -4.34
N GLU A 40 3.39 -12.19 -4.09
CA GLU A 40 3.97 -13.25 -4.93
C GLU A 40 3.55 -13.13 -6.40
N GLN A 41 2.25 -12.94 -6.64
CA GLN A 41 1.67 -12.75 -7.98
C GLN A 41 2.11 -11.43 -8.66
N TYR A 42 2.57 -10.44 -7.90
CA TYR A 42 3.04 -9.15 -8.40
C TYR A 42 4.56 -9.08 -8.49
N MET A 43 5.29 -10.07 -7.95
CA MET A 43 6.75 -10.09 -7.92
C MET A 43 7.37 -9.99 -9.31
N GLN A 44 6.75 -10.58 -10.34
CA GLN A 44 7.26 -10.44 -11.71
C GLN A 44 7.22 -9.00 -12.22
N LEU A 45 6.20 -8.22 -11.84
CA LEU A 45 6.08 -6.80 -12.20
C LEU A 45 7.10 -5.96 -11.43
N ILE A 46 7.26 -6.26 -10.14
CA ILE A 46 8.20 -5.61 -9.24
C ILE A 46 9.65 -5.89 -9.70
N GLN A 47 10.00 -7.14 -9.98
CA GLN A 47 11.35 -7.57 -10.40
C GLN A 47 11.75 -7.07 -11.79
N LYS A 48 10.81 -7.01 -12.76
CA LYS A 48 11.10 -6.52 -14.12
C LYS A 48 11.51 -5.05 -14.14
N LYS A 49 10.90 -4.23 -13.29
CA LYS A 49 11.27 -2.81 -13.20
C LYS A 49 12.43 -2.60 -12.24
N TRP A 50 12.53 -3.38 -11.16
CA TRP A 50 13.37 -3.02 -10.03
C TRP A 50 14.42 -4.06 -9.76
N ARG A 51 15.68 -3.63 -9.86
CA ARG A 51 16.78 -4.28 -9.14
C ARG A 51 16.47 -4.10 -7.65
N LEU A 52 15.75 -5.05 -7.05
CA LEU A 52 15.24 -5.14 -5.66
C LEU A 52 16.25 -4.84 -4.52
N ARG A 53 17.46 -4.37 -4.81
CA ARG A 53 18.55 -4.16 -3.84
C ARG A 53 18.31 -3.02 -2.85
N LEU A 54 17.10 -2.46 -2.73
CA LEU A 54 16.93 -1.15 -2.10
C LEU A 54 15.74 -1.01 -1.14
N ALA A 55 14.71 -1.85 -1.21
CA ALA A 55 13.62 -1.90 -0.22
C ALA A 55 13.66 -3.26 0.47
N THR A 56 13.43 -3.29 1.78
CA THR A 56 13.54 -4.51 2.60
C THR A 56 12.20 -5.05 3.06
N SER A 57 11.15 -4.23 3.05
CA SER A 57 9.81 -4.58 3.52
C SER A 57 8.73 -3.87 2.69
N ALA A 58 7.50 -4.33 2.87
CA ALA A 58 6.30 -3.64 2.43
C ALA A 58 5.44 -3.24 3.65
N PHE A 59 4.57 -2.27 3.45
CA PHE A 59 3.68 -1.72 4.46
C PHE A 59 2.24 -1.97 4.03
N VAL A 60 1.46 -2.64 4.87
CA VAL A 60 0.03 -2.85 4.66
C VAL A 60 -0.72 -1.81 5.48
N CYS A 61 -1.50 -0.95 4.83
CA CYS A 61 -2.42 -0.03 5.48
C CYS A 61 -3.84 -0.56 5.38
N ILE A 62 -4.58 -0.52 6.49
CA ILE A 62 -5.97 -0.99 6.55
C ILE A 62 -6.83 0.10 7.19
N TYR A 63 -7.98 0.37 6.58
CA TYR A 63 -8.97 1.31 7.06
C TYR A 63 -10.39 0.77 6.83
N HIS A 64 -11.24 0.86 7.85
CA HIS A 64 -12.66 0.55 7.73
C HIS A 64 -13.47 1.85 7.62
N ASP A 65 -14.24 1.98 6.54
CA ASP A 65 -15.10 3.14 6.36
C ASP A 65 -16.42 3.03 7.14
N ALA A 66 -17.21 4.11 7.15
CA ALA A 66 -18.48 4.14 7.89
C ALA A 66 -19.56 3.19 7.33
N LYS A 67 -19.33 2.59 6.16
CA LYS A 67 -20.20 1.59 5.53
C LYS A 67 -19.64 0.17 5.69
N ASP A 68 -18.67 0.00 6.59
CA ASP A 68 -18.01 -1.27 6.89
C ASP A 68 -17.25 -1.86 5.68
N ASN A 69 -16.83 -1.02 4.72
CA ASN A 69 -15.88 -1.48 3.71
C ASN A 69 -14.47 -1.45 4.27
N GLN A 70 -13.75 -2.55 4.10
CA GLN A 70 -12.31 -2.63 4.35
C GLN A 70 -11.55 -2.12 3.13
N TRP A 71 -10.80 -1.05 3.33
CA TRP A 71 -9.84 -0.53 2.38
C TRP A 71 -8.45 -0.96 2.81
N GLU A 72 -7.77 -1.70 1.93
CA GLU A 72 -6.42 -2.18 2.17
C GLU A 72 -5.50 -1.68 1.06
N ALA A 73 -4.30 -1.24 1.41
CA ALA A 73 -3.25 -1.02 0.43
C ALA A 73 -1.92 -1.56 0.91
N THR A 74 -1.23 -2.31 0.05
CA THR A 74 0.13 -2.77 0.28
C THR A 74 1.09 -1.86 -0.48
N PHE A 75 2.04 -1.25 0.21
CA PHE A 75 3.03 -0.34 -0.34
C PHE A 75 4.43 -0.90 -0.19
N ILE A 76 5.20 -0.91 -1.27
CA ILE A 76 6.66 -0.95 -1.17
C ILE A 76 7.11 0.51 -1.23
N CYS A 77 8.01 0.91 -0.34
CA CYS A 77 8.50 2.29 -0.22
C CYS A 77 10.02 2.35 -0.08
N LYS A 78 10.59 3.51 -0.36
CA LYS A 78 11.99 3.83 -0.05
C LYS A 78 12.19 5.32 0.10
N LYS A 79 12.82 5.77 1.19
CA LYS A 79 13.24 7.18 1.37
C LYS A 79 12.11 8.18 1.02
N ASN A 80 10.88 7.89 1.42
CA ASN A 80 9.66 8.68 1.14
C ASN A 80 9.23 8.72 -0.33
N SER A 81 9.49 7.66 -1.09
CA SER A 81 8.90 7.46 -2.41
C SER A 81 8.11 6.15 -2.40
N VAL A 82 6.87 6.22 -2.89
CA VAL A 82 6.09 5.01 -3.19
C VAL A 82 6.60 4.45 -4.48
N LEU A 83 6.69 3.14 -4.45
CA LEU A 83 7.62 2.39 -5.22
C LEU A 83 6.74 1.33 -5.94
N PHE A 84 5.93 0.62 -5.18
CA PHE A 84 4.79 -0.14 -5.67
C PHE A 84 3.60 0.08 -4.76
N GLU A 85 2.39 0.02 -5.32
CA GLU A 85 1.16 -0.05 -4.53
C GLU A 85 0.16 -1.04 -5.11
N LEU A 86 -0.54 -1.73 -4.22
CA LEU A 86 -1.64 -2.65 -4.50
C LEU A 86 -2.82 -2.25 -3.63
N TRP A 87 -3.96 -1.99 -4.23
CA TRP A 87 -5.18 -1.58 -3.55
C TRP A 87 -6.23 -2.69 -3.59
N LYS A 88 -6.87 -2.91 -2.44
CA LYS A 88 -8.03 -3.79 -2.31
C LYS A 88 -9.17 -3.08 -1.60
N LYS A 89 -10.39 -3.53 -1.94
CA LYS A 89 -11.61 -3.22 -1.22
C LYS A 89 -12.33 -4.52 -0.91
N ASN A 90 -12.59 -4.81 0.36
CA ASN A 90 -13.24 -6.06 0.81
C ASN A 90 -12.57 -7.31 0.20
N ASP A 91 -11.24 -7.41 0.34
CA ASP A 91 -10.37 -8.45 -0.23
C ASP A 91 -10.28 -8.54 -1.76
N GLU A 92 -11.08 -7.76 -2.49
CA GLU A 92 -11.02 -7.68 -3.95
C GLU A 92 -9.95 -6.67 -4.38
N VAL A 93 -9.04 -7.08 -5.28
CA VAL A 93 -8.03 -6.19 -5.87
C VAL A 93 -8.70 -5.23 -6.85
N ILE A 94 -8.59 -3.93 -6.59
CA ILE A 94 -9.21 -2.88 -7.40
C ILE A 94 -8.22 -2.07 -8.24
N ALA A 95 -6.96 -2.00 -7.82
CA ALA A 95 -5.91 -1.29 -8.55
C ALA A 95 -4.52 -1.76 -8.12
N TYR A 96 -3.53 -1.60 -9.00
CA TYR A 96 -2.12 -1.67 -8.66
C TYR A 96 -1.31 -0.72 -9.53
N GLU A 97 -0.22 -0.18 -9.01
CA GLU A 97 0.67 0.72 -9.76
C GLU A 97 2.14 0.49 -9.41
N THR A 98 3.01 0.68 -10.41
CA THR A 98 4.46 0.59 -10.27
C THR A 98 5.09 1.91 -10.68
N TYR A 99 5.81 2.54 -9.75
CA TYR A 99 6.46 3.82 -9.96
C TYR A 99 7.91 3.64 -10.42
N LYS A 100 8.54 4.71 -10.92
CA LYS A 100 9.93 4.72 -11.39
C LYS A 100 10.87 5.30 -10.34
#